data_AF-A0A7J2X9J6-F1
#
_entry.id   AF-A0A7J2X9J6-F1
#
_cell.length_a   1.000
_cell.length_b   1.000
_cell.length_c   1.000
_cell.angle_alpha   90.00
_cell.angle_beta   90.00
_cell.angle_gamma   90.00
#
_symmetry.space_group_name_H-M   'P 1'
#
loop_
_entity.id
_entity.type
_entity.pdbx_description
1 polymer ?
#
loop_
_entity_poly.entity_id
_entity_poly.type
_entity_poly.pdbx_seq_one_letter_code
_entity_poly.pdbx_strand_id
1 'polypeptide(L)'
;MLPSNSIKNLSGVVGLVDNEKILTNIPQPWSTIYRLGDILCHQKVERSYFINGNQMPFCSRCTGIFLGLALGMLISIIFYNKIVFSDKIVIFILLLILPLVIDGTMQLFGVWESKNIIRIVTGILTGIAGSIAISLIIDELKNVKLLKY
;
A
#
# COMPACT_ATOMS: atom_id res chain seq x y z
N MET A 1 -15.76 11.56 -12.21
CA MET A 1 -15.79 11.18 -10.78
C MET A 1 -16.99 10.28 -10.55
N LEU A 2 -16.94 9.37 -9.56
CA LEU A 2 -18.09 8.53 -9.23
C LEU A 2 -19.26 9.37 -8.70
N PRO A 3 -20.52 8.96 -8.98
CA PRO A 3 -21.68 9.57 -8.36
C PRO A 3 -21.54 9.58 -6.83
N SER A 4 -22.02 10.64 -6.20
CA SER A 4 -21.90 10.80 -4.74
C SER A 4 -22.64 9.67 -4.02
N ASN A 5 -22.04 9.14 -2.95
CA ASN A 5 -22.64 8.10 -2.10
C ASN A 5 -23.08 6.80 -2.81
N SER A 6 -22.46 6.46 -3.94
CA SER A 6 -22.76 5.24 -4.73
C SER A 6 -22.10 3.97 -4.17
N ILE A 7 -20.97 4.09 -3.47
CA ILE A 7 -20.22 2.95 -2.93
C ILE A 7 -20.02 3.13 -1.43
N LYS A 8 -20.66 2.29 -0.61
CA LYS A 8 -20.71 2.48 0.85
C LYS A 8 -20.04 1.38 1.66
N ASN A 9 -20.07 0.14 1.18
CA ASN A 9 -19.50 -0.99 1.88
C ASN A 9 -18.93 -1.98 0.86
N LEU A 10 -17.64 -2.22 0.97
CA LEU A 10 -16.88 -3.19 0.19
C LEU A 10 -16.16 -4.19 1.11
N SER A 11 -16.57 -4.29 2.38
CA SER A 11 -15.89 -5.16 3.34
C SER A 11 -15.94 -6.61 2.86
N GLY A 12 -14.77 -7.21 2.73
CA GLY A 12 -14.61 -8.50 2.08
C GLY A 12 -13.38 -9.28 2.55
N VAL A 13 -13.04 -10.33 1.80
CA VAL A 13 -11.92 -11.24 2.07
C VAL A 13 -10.87 -11.11 0.97
N VAL A 14 -9.60 -11.03 1.37
CA VAL A 14 -8.47 -10.96 0.42
C VAL A 14 -8.38 -12.24 -0.42
N GLY A 15 -8.09 -12.07 -1.70
CA GLY A 15 -7.89 -13.17 -2.66
C GLY A 15 -9.16 -13.68 -3.33
N LEU A 16 -10.32 -13.13 -2.99
CA LEU A 16 -11.61 -13.43 -3.63
C LEU A 16 -12.21 -12.14 -4.20
N VAL A 17 -13.06 -12.29 -5.22
CA VAL A 17 -13.85 -11.17 -5.75
C VAL A 17 -15.26 -11.31 -5.17
N ASP A 18 -15.55 -10.61 -4.08
CA ASP A 18 -16.83 -10.70 -3.36
C ASP A 18 -17.76 -9.51 -3.62
N ASN A 19 -17.26 -8.42 -4.21
CA ASN A 19 -18.05 -7.24 -4.56
C ASN A 19 -18.43 -7.15 -6.05
N GLU A 20 -18.25 -8.22 -6.84
CA GLU A 20 -18.39 -8.22 -8.31
C GLU A 20 -19.65 -7.50 -8.82
N LYS A 21 -20.82 -7.78 -8.22
CA LYS A 21 -22.12 -7.20 -8.62
C LYS A 21 -22.15 -5.68 -8.53
N ILE A 22 -21.44 -5.11 -7.56
CA ILE A 22 -21.30 -3.66 -7.42
C ILE A 22 -20.29 -3.17 -8.46
N LEU A 23 -19.15 -3.88 -8.56
CA LEU A 23 -18.01 -3.46 -9.38
C LEU A 23 -18.25 -3.51 -10.89
N THR A 24 -19.14 -4.37 -11.39
CA THR A 24 -19.55 -4.40 -12.82
C THR A 24 -20.33 -3.15 -13.23
N ASN A 25 -21.03 -2.50 -12.29
CA ASN A 25 -21.87 -1.34 -12.58
C ASN A 25 -21.12 0.00 -12.47
N ILE A 26 -19.82 -0.05 -12.19
CA ILE A 26 -18.96 1.12 -12.05
C ILE A 26 -18.30 1.42 -13.41
N PRO A 27 -18.28 2.69 -13.88
CA PRO A 27 -17.60 3.04 -15.12
C PRO A 27 -16.07 2.88 -14.99
N GLN A 28 -15.41 2.58 -16.11
CA GLN A 28 -13.94 2.59 -16.17
C GLN A 28 -13.37 4.01 -16.07
N PRO A 29 -12.16 4.20 -15.52
CA PRO A 29 -11.23 3.18 -15.00
C PRO A 29 -11.52 2.73 -13.55
N TRP A 30 -12.55 3.27 -12.90
CA TRP A 30 -12.81 3.03 -11.48
C TRP A 30 -13.10 1.57 -11.18
N SER A 31 -13.90 0.88 -12.00
CA SER A 31 -14.19 -0.55 -11.80
C SER A 31 -12.90 -1.38 -11.67
N THR A 32 -11.90 -1.13 -12.51
CA THR A 32 -10.60 -1.82 -12.43
C THR A 32 -9.88 -1.55 -11.11
N ILE A 33 -9.81 -0.28 -10.69
CA ILE A 33 -9.14 0.10 -9.44
C ILE A 33 -9.83 -0.53 -8.23
N TYR A 34 -11.16 -0.52 -8.19
CA TYR A 34 -11.92 -1.13 -7.11
C TYR A 34 -11.80 -2.65 -7.09
N ARG A 35 -11.71 -3.32 -8.25
CA ARG A 35 -11.45 -4.77 -8.34
C ARG A 35 -10.07 -5.16 -7.83
N LEU A 36 -9.05 -4.36 -8.13
CA LEU A 36 -7.72 -4.55 -7.52
C LEU A 36 -7.79 -4.42 -5.99
N GLY A 37 -8.59 -3.46 -5.51
CA GLY A 37 -8.95 -3.33 -4.11
C GLY A 37 -9.56 -4.60 -3.52
N ASP A 38 -10.58 -5.14 -4.17
CA ASP A 38 -11.34 -6.33 -3.77
C ASP A 38 -10.41 -7.54 -3.56
N ILE A 39 -9.53 -7.77 -4.53
CA ILE A 39 -8.61 -8.92 -4.51
C ILE A 39 -7.49 -8.73 -3.48
N LEU A 40 -6.94 -7.52 -3.35
CA LEU A 40 -5.70 -7.27 -2.58
C LEU A 40 -5.95 -6.74 -1.17
N CYS A 41 -7.17 -6.35 -0.83
CA CYS A 41 -7.49 -5.71 0.43
C CYS A 41 -8.84 -6.20 0.96
N HIS A 42 -8.94 -6.36 2.27
CA HIS A 42 -10.22 -6.66 2.94
C HIS A 42 -11.26 -5.54 2.80
N GLN A 43 -10.85 -4.33 2.35
CA GLN A 43 -11.71 -3.16 2.17
C GLN A 43 -12.71 -2.92 3.31
N LYS A 44 -12.31 -3.20 4.56
CA LYS A 44 -13.18 -3.02 5.74
C LYS A 44 -13.63 -1.57 5.84
N VAL A 45 -14.94 -1.36 5.90
CA VAL A 45 -15.57 -0.04 5.85
C VAL A 45 -15.07 0.88 6.97
N GLU A 46 -14.93 0.34 8.17
CA GLU A 46 -14.46 1.04 9.37
C GLU A 46 -12.97 1.43 9.31
N ARG A 47 -12.22 0.86 8.36
CA ARG A 47 -10.78 1.09 8.14
C ARG A 47 -10.49 1.85 6.86
N SER A 48 -11.52 2.39 6.21
CA SER A 48 -11.43 3.03 4.90
C SER A 48 -11.75 4.52 5.01
N TYR A 49 -11.13 5.30 4.12
CA TYR A 49 -11.51 6.70 3.93
C TYR A 49 -12.65 6.81 2.92
N PHE A 50 -13.33 7.96 2.93
CA PHE A 50 -14.43 8.25 2.00
C PHE A 50 -14.13 9.53 1.23
N ILE A 51 -14.28 9.48 -0.11
CA ILE A 51 -14.17 10.64 -0.99
C ILE A 51 -15.50 10.78 -1.74
N ASN A 52 -16.10 11.98 -1.71
CA ASN A 52 -17.43 12.22 -2.28
C ASN A 52 -18.51 11.25 -1.73
N GLY A 53 -18.42 10.88 -0.45
CA GLY A 53 -19.31 9.89 0.17
C GLY A 53 -19.12 8.45 -0.31
N ASN A 54 -18.11 8.19 -1.15
CA ASN A 54 -17.78 6.85 -1.64
C ASN A 54 -16.60 6.28 -0.86
N GLN A 55 -16.72 5.04 -0.42
CA GLN A 55 -15.62 4.31 0.20
C GLN A 55 -14.45 4.19 -0.78
N MET A 56 -13.24 4.51 -0.35
CA MET A 56 -12.05 4.36 -1.17
C MET A 56 -11.82 2.89 -1.57
N PRO A 57 -11.22 2.62 -2.75
CA PRO A 57 -10.96 1.27 -3.23
C PRO A 57 -9.93 0.50 -2.38
N PHE A 58 -9.22 1.17 -1.47
CA PHE A 58 -8.29 0.52 -0.55
C PHE A 58 -8.51 1.08 0.85
N CYS A 59 -8.26 0.26 1.87
CA CYS A 59 -8.30 0.74 3.25
C CYS A 59 -7.19 1.78 3.52
N SER A 60 -7.27 2.50 4.64
CA SER A 60 -6.29 3.52 5.02
C SER A 60 -4.86 3.00 5.07
N ARG A 61 -4.64 1.73 5.44
CA ARG A 61 -3.30 1.11 5.47
C ARG A 61 -2.73 0.92 4.07
N CYS A 62 -3.47 0.24 3.19
CA CYS A 62 -3.06 0.02 1.79
C CYS A 62 -2.88 1.35 1.04
N THR A 63 -3.77 2.33 1.30
CA THR A 63 -3.63 3.69 0.77
C THR A 63 -2.30 4.32 1.19
N GLY A 64 -1.94 4.20 2.48
CA GLY A 64 -0.65 4.66 2.98
C GLY A 64 0.53 3.95 2.32
N ILE A 65 0.48 2.63 2.16
CA ILE A 65 1.54 1.84 1.49
C ILE A 65 1.75 2.31 0.06
N PHE A 66 0.69 2.46 -0.74
CA PHE A 66 0.84 2.93 -2.12
C PHE A 66 1.36 4.37 -2.21
N LEU A 67 0.90 5.26 -1.32
CA LEU A 67 1.42 6.62 -1.25
C LEU A 67 2.90 6.64 -0.86
N GLY A 68 3.29 5.83 0.14
CA GLY A 68 4.68 5.68 0.55
C GLY A 68 5.58 5.11 -0.53
N LEU A 69 5.10 4.10 -1.27
CA LEU A 69 5.82 3.54 -2.44
C LEU A 69 6.06 4.61 -3.51
N ALA A 70 5.03 5.39 -3.85
CA ALA A 70 5.14 6.45 -4.84
C ALA A 70 6.14 7.54 -4.40
N LEU A 71 6.04 8.01 -3.15
CA LEU A 71 6.94 9.02 -2.58
C LEU A 71 8.38 8.51 -2.47
N GLY A 72 8.57 7.30 -1.95
CA GLY A 72 9.88 6.73 -1.79
C GLY A 72 10.55 6.38 -3.12
N MET A 73 9.79 6.02 -4.15
CA MET A 73 10.33 5.83 -5.49
C MET A 73 10.74 7.17 -6.12
N LEU A 74 9.96 8.23 -5.94
CA LEU A 74 10.35 9.58 -6.34
C LEU A 74 11.66 10.02 -5.66
N ILE A 75 11.79 9.80 -4.36
CA ILE A 75 13.03 10.05 -3.60
C ILE A 75 14.18 9.22 -4.18
N SER A 76 13.97 7.93 -4.42
CA SER A 76 15.01 7.04 -4.94
C SER A 76 15.49 7.44 -6.33
N ILE A 77 14.62 7.97 -7.19
CA ILE A 77 15.00 8.52 -8.50
C ILE A 77 15.83 9.79 -8.35
N ILE A 78 15.44 10.71 -7.45
CA ILE A 78 16.17 11.96 -7.20
C ILE A 78 17.57 11.69 -6.61
N PHE A 79 17.71 10.62 -5.81
CA PHE A 79 18.95 10.23 -5.14
C PHE A 79 19.57 8.96 -5.72
N TYR A 80 19.33 8.66 -7.00
CA TYR A 80 19.58 7.40 -7.69
C TYR A 80 21.02 6.84 -7.59
N ASN A 81 22.04 7.66 -7.27
CA ASN A 81 23.43 7.21 -7.07
C ASN A 81 23.92 7.24 -5.62
N LYS A 82 23.05 7.57 -4.65
CA LYS A 82 23.41 7.66 -3.22
C LYS A 82 22.90 6.50 -2.38
N ILE A 83 21.94 5.74 -2.90
CA ILE A 83 21.34 4.60 -2.22
C ILE A 83 22.09 3.36 -2.65
N VAL A 84 23.04 2.91 -1.83
CA VAL A 84 23.89 1.74 -2.09
C VAL A 84 23.61 0.69 -1.02
N PHE A 85 23.72 -0.58 -1.42
CA PHE A 85 23.55 -1.70 -0.50
C PHE A 85 24.56 -1.61 0.66
N SER A 86 24.05 -1.65 1.89
CA SER A 86 24.83 -1.62 3.13
C SER A 86 24.01 -2.12 4.31
N ASP A 87 24.66 -2.62 5.36
CA ASP A 87 23.94 -3.07 6.58
C ASP A 87 23.11 -1.93 7.19
N LYS A 88 23.61 -0.68 7.11
CA LYS A 88 22.91 0.50 7.61
C LYS A 88 21.59 0.75 6.88
N ILE A 89 21.56 0.61 5.54
CA ILE A 89 20.32 0.81 4.79
C ILE A 89 19.33 -0.33 5.04
N VAL A 90 19.81 -1.56 5.20
CA VAL A 90 18.96 -2.71 5.55
C VAL A 90 18.32 -2.50 6.93
N ILE A 91 19.10 -2.10 7.93
CA ILE A 91 18.58 -1.78 9.27
C ILE A 91 17.57 -0.62 9.19
N PHE A 92 17.83 0.41 8.39
CA PHE A 92 16.90 1.51 8.20
C PHE A 92 15.56 1.05 7.58
N ILE A 93 15.59 0.20 6.56
CA ILE A 93 14.38 -0.41 5.98
C ILE A 93 13.61 -1.20 7.04
N LEU A 94 14.29 -2.03 7.84
CA LEU A 94 13.65 -2.81 8.90
C LEU A 94 12.98 -1.91 9.95
N LEU A 95 13.64 -0.82 10.34
CA LEU A 95 13.08 0.17 11.27
C LEU A 95 11.84 0.87 10.72
N LEU A 96 11.77 1.13 9.41
CA LEU A 96 10.60 1.74 8.77
C LEU A 96 9.40 0.78 8.67
N ILE A 97 9.66 -0.51 8.49
CA ILE A 97 8.61 -1.56 8.41
C ILE A 97 8.07 -1.91 9.80
N LEU A 98 8.92 -1.83 10.82
CA LEU A 98 8.62 -2.28 12.19
C LEU A 98 7.32 -1.70 12.77
N PRO A 99 6.99 -0.39 12.65
CA PRO A 99 5.75 0.17 13.16
C PRO A 99 4.49 -0.49 12.59
N LEU A 100 4.48 -0.82 11.29
CA LEU A 100 3.34 -1.50 10.66
C LEU A 100 3.24 -2.94 11.14
N VAL A 101 4.37 -3.64 11.30
CA VAL A 101 4.40 -5.00 11.82
C VAL A 101 3.84 -5.02 13.23
N ILE A 102 4.26 -4.10 14.10
CA ILE A 102 3.74 -3.99 15.48
C ILE A 102 2.23 -3.67 15.47
N ASP A 103 1.81 -2.63 14.74
CA ASP A 103 0.40 -2.22 14.65
C ASP A 103 -0.49 -3.35 14.10
N GLY A 104 -0.04 -4.01 13.03
CA GLY A 104 -0.74 -5.13 12.41
C GLY A 104 -0.81 -6.38 13.29
N THR A 105 0.28 -6.75 13.96
CA THR A 105 0.33 -7.93 14.85
C THR A 105 -0.48 -7.70 16.12
N MET A 106 -0.35 -6.55 16.79
CA MET A 106 -1.17 -6.22 17.96
C MET A 106 -2.66 -6.22 17.62
N GLN A 107 -3.02 -5.73 16.43
CA GLN A 107 -4.40 -5.76 15.97
C GLN A 107 -4.87 -7.19 15.63
N LEU A 108 -4.01 -8.04 15.08
CA LEU A 108 -4.31 -9.45 14.80
C LEU A 108 -4.62 -10.23 16.09
N PHE A 109 -3.88 -9.97 17.17
CA PHE A 109 -4.10 -10.59 18.48
C PHE A 109 -5.18 -9.91 19.32
N GLY A 110 -5.86 -8.88 18.79
CA GLY A 110 -6.94 -8.19 19.49
C GLY A 110 -6.47 -7.36 20.69
N VAL A 111 -5.17 -7.06 20.80
CA VAL A 111 -4.60 -6.23 21.88
C VAL A 111 -5.17 -4.81 21.83
N TRP A 112 -5.39 -4.30 20.62
CA TRP A 112 -6.04 -3.00 20.38
C TRP A 112 -6.59 -2.89 18.96
N GLU A 113 -7.51 -1.94 18.73
CA GLU A 113 -7.98 -1.59 17.39
C GLU A 113 -7.24 -0.34 16.89
N SER A 114 -6.54 -0.47 15.77
CA SER A 114 -5.78 0.63 15.18
C SER A 114 -6.70 1.77 14.71
N LYS A 115 -6.16 2.99 14.61
CA LYS A 115 -6.87 4.17 14.09
C LYS A 115 -6.44 4.44 12.66
N ASN A 116 -7.31 5.02 11.83
CA ASN A 116 -6.98 5.28 10.42
C ASN A 116 -5.72 6.16 10.25
N ILE A 117 -5.47 7.10 11.16
CA ILE A 117 -4.25 7.91 11.17
C ILE A 117 -2.98 7.06 11.42
N ILE A 118 -3.05 6.07 12.31
CA ILE A 118 -1.93 5.16 12.58
C ILE A 118 -1.70 4.26 11.36
N ARG A 119 -2.79 3.74 10.77
CA ARG A 119 -2.75 2.89 9.58
C ARG A 119 -2.11 3.57 8.39
N ILE A 120 -2.47 4.82 8.11
CA ILE A 120 -1.90 5.56 6.97
C ILE A 120 -0.44 5.91 7.22
N VAL A 121 -0.06 6.34 8.43
CA VAL A 121 1.33 6.69 8.75
C VAL A 121 2.24 5.46 8.67
N THR A 122 1.89 4.38 9.35
CA THR A 122 2.66 3.12 9.31
C THR A 122 2.71 2.53 7.90
N GLY A 123 1.62 2.67 7.13
CA GLY A 123 1.56 2.32 5.71
C GLY A 123 2.56 3.12 4.87
N ILE A 124 2.60 4.45 5.02
CA ILE A 124 3.55 5.32 4.29
C ILE A 124 4.99 4.92 4.58
N LEU A 125 5.35 4.72 5.85
CA LEU A 125 6.71 4.30 6.23
C LEU A 125 7.10 2.97 5.57
N THR A 126 6.20 2.00 5.60
CA THR A 126 6.40 0.69 4.97
C THR A 126 6.51 0.80 3.45
N GLY A 127 5.69 1.64 2.83
CA GLY A 127 5.77 1.90 1.38
C GLY A 127 7.09 2.53 0.97
N ILE A 128 7.59 3.50 1.74
CA ILE A 128 8.92 4.10 1.51
C ILE A 128 10.00 3.02 1.63
N ALA A 129 9.97 2.21 2.68
CA ALA A 129 10.91 1.11 2.87
C ALA A 129 10.91 0.13 1.68
N GLY A 130 9.73 -0.23 1.18
CA GLY A 130 9.57 -1.09 0.00
C GLY A 130 10.19 -0.48 -1.26
N SER A 131 10.03 0.82 -1.48
CA SER A 131 10.62 1.49 -2.65
C SER A 131 12.16 1.56 -2.60
N ILE A 132 12.74 1.76 -1.41
CA ILE A 132 14.20 1.72 -1.20
C ILE A 132 14.70 0.31 -1.47
N ALA A 133 14.03 -0.71 -0.94
CA ALA A 133 14.38 -2.11 -1.19
C ALA A 133 14.34 -2.45 -2.69
N ILE A 134 13.29 -2.05 -3.41
CA ILE A 134 13.19 -2.25 -4.86
C ILE A 134 14.34 -1.54 -5.58
N SER A 135 14.68 -0.31 -5.20
CA SER A 135 15.76 0.45 -5.83
C SER A 135 17.12 -0.22 -5.64
N LEU A 136 17.40 -0.74 -4.43
CA LEU A 136 18.60 -1.52 -4.15
C LEU A 136 18.68 -2.81 -4.98
N ILE A 137 17.56 -3.53 -5.10
CA ILE A 137 17.49 -4.74 -5.92
C ILE A 137 17.78 -4.41 -7.39
N ILE A 138 17.19 -3.33 -7.92
CA ILE A 138 17.43 -2.89 -9.30
C ILE A 138 18.90 -2.52 -9.51
N ASP A 139 19.52 -1.82 -8.57
CA ASP A 139 20.94 -1.46 -8.65
C ASP A 139 21.84 -2.71 -8.65
N GLU A 140 21.59 -3.64 -7.73
CA GLU A 140 22.34 -4.90 -7.66
C GLU A 140 22.18 -5.74 -8.93
N LEU A 141 20.96 -5.82 -9.48
CA LEU A 141 20.70 -6.54 -10.74
C LEU A 141 21.47 -5.94 -11.93
N LYS A 142 21.76 -4.64 -11.94
CA LYS A 142 22.61 -3.99 -12.96
C LYS A 142 24.09 -4.29 -12.75
N ASN A 143 24.52 -4.45 -11.50
CA ASN A 143 25.91 -4.74 -11.14
C ASN A 143 26.29 -6.20 -11.35
N VAL A 144 25.35 -7.12 -11.16
CA VAL A 144 25.50 -8.53 -11.56
C VAL A 144 25.61 -8.57 -13.09
N LYS A 145 26.68 -9.21 -13.60
CA LYS A 145 27.09 -9.24 -15.02
C LYS A 145 26.06 -9.77 -16.05
N LEU A 146 24.79 -9.96 -15.68
CA LEU A 146 23.72 -10.47 -16.53
C LEU A 146 23.20 -9.46 -17.56
N LEU A 147 23.55 -8.16 -17.44
CA LEU A 147 23.11 -7.09 -18.36
C LEU A 147 24.26 -6.29 -18.99
N LYS A 148 25.51 -6.78 -18.93
CA LYS A 148 26.63 -6.21 -19.69
C LYS A 148 26.63 -6.78 -21.10
N TYR A 149 25.73 -6.28 -21.95
CA TYR A 149 25.82 -6.40 -23.41
C TYR A 149 25.97 -5.00 -24.01
#